data_AF-A0A0H5QPM2-F1
#
_entry.id   AF-A0A0H5QPM2-F1
#
_cell.length_a   1.000
_cell.length_b   1.000
_cell.length_c   1.000
_cell.angle_alpha   90.00
_cell.angle_beta   90.00
_cell.angle_gamma   90.00
#
_symmetry.space_group_name_H-M   'P 1'
#
loop_
_entity.id
_entity.type
_entity.pdbx_description
1 polymer ?
#
loop_
_entity_poly.entity_id
_entity_poly.type
_entity_poly.pdbx_seq_one_letter_code
_entity_poly.pdbx_strand_id
1 'polypeptide(L)'
;GPVHITSGFAGLAYALILGKGKIAISSQAPLAHDMSNVFLGTGLLWFGWFAFNGGSALAATPRAAMAATVTTIAAASASMTWVALDYIERKKVSGIGFCSGVIAGLVCITPGAGFVAPWASILIGIIGGLACYASIHIKNYCGLDDTLDTFSVHGVGGILGSILTGIFAEKWVAM
;
A
#
# COMPACT_ATOMS: atom_id res chain seq x y z
N GLY A 1 -4.83 11.55 0.62
CA GLY A 1 -5.97 12.40 0.23
C GLY A 1 -6.38 12.18 -1.22
N PRO A 2 -5.91 12.99 -2.17
CA PRO A 2 -6.50 13.10 -3.52
C PRO A 2 -6.19 11.95 -4.49
N VAL A 3 -5.22 11.10 -4.18
CA VAL A 3 -4.89 9.93 -5.01
C VAL A 3 -5.46 8.66 -4.38
N HIS A 4 -4.92 8.23 -3.23
CA HIS A 4 -5.22 6.90 -2.69
C HIS A 4 -6.59 6.78 -2.01
N ILE A 5 -6.97 7.77 -1.20
CA ILE A 5 -8.25 7.72 -0.48
C ILE A 5 -9.40 7.87 -1.48
N THR A 6 -9.33 8.88 -2.33
CA THR A 6 -10.34 9.11 -3.38
C THR A 6 -10.46 7.93 -4.34
N SER A 7 -9.35 7.38 -4.87
CA SER A 7 -9.41 6.25 -5.79
C SER A 7 -9.90 4.97 -5.10
N GLY A 8 -9.46 4.72 -3.85
CA GLY A 8 -9.90 3.56 -3.08
C GLY A 8 -11.39 3.59 -2.76
N PHE A 9 -11.93 4.74 -2.37
CA PHE A 9 -13.37 4.89 -2.11
C PHE A 9 -14.21 4.93 -3.40
N ALA A 10 -13.67 5.47 -4.49
CA ALA A 10 -14.32 5.39 -5.79
C ALA A 10 -14.42 3.93 -6.28
N GLY A 11 -13.35 3.14 -6.09
CA GLY A 11 -13.34 1.71 -6.36
C GLY A 11 -14.36 0.95 -5.50
N LEU A 12 -14.45 1.28 -4.21
CA LEU A 12 -15.48 0.71 -3.33
C LEU A 12 -16.90 1.06 -3.81
N ALA A 13 -17.17 2.32 -4.14
CA ALA A 13 -18.47 2.75 -4.64
C ALA A 13 -18.85 2.01 -5.93
N TYR A 14 -17.88 1.83 -6.84
CA TYR A 14 -18.06 1.04 -8.06
C TYR A 14 -18.39 -0.42 -7.77
N ALA A 15 -17.66 -1.07 -6.86
CA ALA A 15 -17.92 -2.45 -6.43
C ALA A 15 -19.30 -2.61 -5.79
N LEU A 16 -19.76 -1.62 -5.01
CA LEU A 16 -21.08 -1.63 -4.39
C LEU A 16 -22.22 -1.47 -5.41
N ILE A 17 -22.04 -0.62 -6.43
CA ILE A 17 -23.06 -0.38 -7.47
C ILE A 17 -23.19 -1.58 -8.40
N LEU A 18 -22.08 -2.19 -8.82
CA LEU A 18 -22.12 -3.34 -9.72
C LEU A 18 -22.50 -4.65 -9.03
N GLY A 19 -22.32 -4.73 -7.71
CA GLY A 19 -22.61 -5.94 -6.94
C GLY A 19 -21.59 -7.06 -7.13
N LYS A 20 -21.89 -8.24 -6.57
CA LYS A 20 -20.96 -9.37 -6.51
C LYS A 20 -20.76 -10.00 -7.89
N GLY A 21 -19.53 -10.06 -8.39
CA GLY A 21 -19.15 -10.78 -9.60
C GLY A 21 -18.93 -12.28 -9.35
N LYS A 22 -18.60 -13.02 -10.42
CA LYS A 22 -18.37 -14.49 -10.37
C LYS A 22 -17.22 -14.90 -9.44
N ILE A 23 -16.26 -14.00 -9.17
CA ILE A 23 -15.09 -14.27 -8.32
C ILE A 23 -15.52 -14.34 -6.85
N ALA A 24 -16.46 -13.51 -6.41
CA ALA A 24 -17.02 -13.58 -5.06
C ALA A 24 -17.77 -14.90 -4.75
N ILE A 25 -18.11 -15.69 -5.77
CA ILE A 25 -18.78 -17.00 -5.64
C ILE A 25 -17.75 -18.15 -5.55
N SER A 26 -16.52 -17.91 -6.01
CA SER A 26 -15.41 -18.86 -5.96
C SER A 26 -14.61 -18.65 -4.66
N SER A 27 -14.52 -19.67 -3.82
CA SER A 27 -13.70 -19.67 -2.59
C SER A 27 -12.19 -19.65 -2.83
N GLN A 28 -11.75 -19.54 -4.09
CA GLN A 28 -10.33 -19.48 -4.44
C GLN A 28 -9.85 -18.04 -4.52
N ALA A 29 -8.71 -17.77 -3.87
CA ALA A 29 -7.99 -16.51 -4.02
C ALA A 29 -7.76 -16.24 -5.52
N PRO A 30 -8.00 -15.00 -6.01
CA PRO A 30 -7.82 -14.70 -7.42
C PRO A 30 -6.37 -14.99 -7.82
N LEU A 31 -6.20 -15.96 -8.71
CA LEU A 31 -4.92 -16.26 -9.33
C LEU A 31 -4.58 -15.09 -10.25
N ALA A 32 -3.36 -14.56 -10.12
CA ALA A 32 -2.88 -13.56 -11.08
C ALA A 32 -2.92 -14.18 -12.48
N HIS A 33 -3.53 -13.46 -13.43
CA HIS A 33 -3.58 -13.88 -14.83
C HIS A 33 -2.17 -14.06 -15.40
N ASP A 34 -1.24 -13.18 -15.00
CA ASP A 34 0.18 -13.27 -15.34
C ASP A 34 1.03 -12.64 -14.22
N MET A 35 1.83 -13.47 -13.55
CA MET A 35 2.73 -13.02 -12.48
C MET A 35 3.85 -12.12 -12.97
N SER A 36 4.33 -12.31 -14.20
CA SER A 36 5.40 -11.48 -14.78
C SER A 36 4.94 -10.02 -14.88
N ASN A 37 3.71 -9.81 -15.35
CA ASN A 37 3.11 -8.48 -15.44
C ASN A 37 2.89 -7.83 -14.07
N VAL A 38 2.55 -8.61 -13.04
CA VAL A 38 2.41 -8.08 -11.67
C VAL A 38 3.76 -7.59 -11.14
N PHE A 39 4.83 -8.34 -11.32
CA PHE A 39 6.17 -7.93 -10.92
C PHE A 39 6.67 -6.73 -11.72
N LEU A 40 6.46 -6.72 -13.05
CA LEU A 40 6.82 -5.60 -13.91
C LEU A 40 6.07 -4.32 -13.49
N GLY A 41 4.75 -4.42 -13.30
CA GLY A 41 3.92 -3.31 -12.82
C GLY A 41 4.36 -2.81 -11.45
N THR A 42 4.66 -3.72 -10.53
CA THR A 42 5.17 -3.35 -9.19
C THR A 42 6.52 -2.66 -9.26
N GLY A 43 7.45 -3.14 -10.11
CA GLY A 43 8.75 -2.51 -10.32
C GLY A 43 8.63 -1.10 -10.92
N LEU A 44 7.77 -0.93 -11.92
CA LEU A 44 7.49 0.38 -12.52
C LEU A 44 6.82 1.33 -11.51
N LEU A 45 5.87 0.84 -10.72
CA LEU A 45 5.21 1.63 -9.68
C LEU A 45 6.19 2.05 -8.59
N TRP A 46 7.02 1.13 -8.09
CA TRP A 46 8.03 1.46 -7.09
C TRP A 46 9.02 2.49 -7.62
N PHE A 47 9.57 2.27 -8.82
CA PHE A 47 10.47 3.23 -9.47
C PHE A 47 9.80 4.60 -9.64
N GLY A 48 8.58 4.64 -10.16
CA GLY A 48 7.82 5.88 -10.32
C GLY A 48 7.50 6.56 -8.98
N TRP A 49 7.34 5.79 -7.90
CA TRP A 49 7.03 6.33 -6.58
C TRP A 49 8.17 7.15 -5.96
N PHE A 50 9.42 6.91 -6.38
CA PHE A 50 10.55 7.79 -6.02
C PHE A 50 10.30 9.21 -6.53
N ALA A 51 9.88 9.35 -7.78
CA ALA A 51 9.54 10.65 -8.35
C ALA A 51 8.24 11.21 -7.74
N PHE A 52 7.26 10.35 -7.44
CA PHE A 52 6.00 10.78 -6.82
C PHE A 52 6.23 11.39 -5.43
N ASN A 53 6.92 10.69 -4.54
CA ASN A 53 7.17 11.17 -3.17
C ASN A 53 8.34 12.16 -3.10
N GLY A 54 9.46 11.88 -3.78
CA GLY A 54 10.63 12.76 -3.80
C GLY A 54 10.37 14.06 -4.56
N GLY A 55 9.69 13.98 -5.71
CA GLY A 55 9.33 15.14 -6.52
C GLY A 55 8.27 16.04 -5.87
N SER A 56 7.49 15.51 -4.91
CA SER A 56 6.57 16.32 -4.10
C SER A 56 7.29 17.35 -3.21
N ALA A 57 8.62 17.29 -3.09
CA ALA A 57 9.43 18.34 -2.47
C ALA A 57 9.61 19.58 -3.37
N LEU A 58 9.25 19.51 -4.66
CA LEU A 58 9.32 20.60 -5.67
C LEU A 58 10.72 21.18 -5.92
N ALA A 59 11.75 20.63 -5.29
CA ALA A 59 13.14 21.02 -5.46
C ALA A 59 14.06 19.84 -5.13
N ALA A 60 15.22 19.78 -5.77
CA ALA A 60 16.27 18.79 -5.48
C ALA A 60 16.99 19.13 -4.17
N THR A 61 16.34 18.81 -3.05
CA THR A 61 16.79 19.14 -1.68
C THR A 61 17.06 17.88 -0.87
N PRO A 62 17.74 17.97 0.29
CA PRO A 62 17.85 16.85 1.23
C PRO A 62 16.49 16.26 1.60
N ARG A 63 15.43 17.07 1.65
CA ARG A 63 14.06 16.60 1.89
C ARG A 63 13.54 15.69 0.77
N ALA A 64 13.85 15.99 -0.49
CA ALA A 64 13.51 15.11 -1.62
C ALA A 64 14.22 13.76 -1.52
N ALA A 65 15.51 13.78 -1.16
CA ALA A 65 16.30 12.56 -0.94
C ALA A 65 15.74 11.74 0.23
N MET A 66 15.42 12.39 1.35
CA MET A 66 14.78 11.75 2.51
C MET A 66 13.44 11.11 2.12
N ALA A 67 12.58 11.82 1.40
CA ALA A 67 11.30 11.31 0.92
C ALA A 67 11.47 10.05 0.04
N ALA A 68 12.44 10.04 -0.87
CA ALA A 68 12.81 8.86 -1.65
C ALA A 68 13.30 7.70 -0.76
N THR A 69 14.14 7.97 0.24
CA THR A 69 14.65 6.95 1.17
C THR A 69 13.53 6.32 1.99
N VAL A 70 12.69 7.11 2.65
CA VAL A 70 11.60 6.58 3.48
C VAL A 70 10.56 5.81 2.65
N THR A 71 10.38 6.18 1.38
CA THR A 71 9.50 5.48 0.44
C THR A 71 9.92 4.03 0.25
N THR A 72 11.21 3.79 0.00
CA THR A 72 11.75 2.43 -0.17
C THR A 72 11.75 1.64 1.13
N ILE A 73 12.10 2.28 2.25
CA ILE A 73 12.11 1.61 3.56
C ILE A 73 10.69 1.14 3.94
N ALA A 74 9.68 1.99 3.74
CA ALA A 74 8.29 1.61 4.02
C ALA A 74 7.78 0.51 3.09
N ALA A 75 8.10 0.59 1.79
CA ALA A 75 7.75 -0.44 0.81
C ALA A 75 8.35 -1.81 1.17
N ALA A 76 9.64 -1.84 1.53
CA ALA A 76 10.32 -3.06 1.94
C ALA A 76 9.76 -3.61 3.27
N SER A 77 9.51 -2.74 4.24
CA SER A 77 8.97 -3.15 5.54
C SER A 77 7.56 -3.74 5.43
N ALA A 78 6.71 -3.12 4.59
CA ALA A 78 5.36 -3.61 4.32
C ALA A 78 5.36 -4.93 3.53
N SER A 79 6.24 -5.08 2.54
CA SER A 79 6.34 -6.32 1.76
C SER A 79 6.85 -7.49 2.60
N MET A 80 7.85 -7.27 3.44
CA MET A 80 8.32 -8.27 4.41
C MET A 80 7.21 -8.68 5.38
N THR A 81 6.45 -7.70 5.89
CA THR A 81 5.32 -7.94 6.78
C THR A 81 4.26 -8.80 6.09
N TRP A 82 3.88 -8.45 4.86
CA TRP A 82 2.87 -9.20 4.10
C TRP A 82 3.31 -10.63 3.79
N VAL A 83 4.56 -10.80 3.35
CA VAL A 83 5.13 -12.13 3.09
C VAL A 83 5.19 -12.97 4.36
N ALA A 84 5.53 -12.37 5.50
CA ALA A 84 5.51 -13.06 6.78
C ALA A 84 4.09 -13.52 7.15
N LEU A 85 3.07 -12.69 6.95
CA LEU A 85 1.67 -13.05 7.19
C LEU A 85 1.21 -14.19 6.27
N ASP A 86 1.54 -14.13 4.98
CA ASP A 86 1.23 -15.21 4.03
C ASP A 86 1.91 -16.52 4.43
N TYR A 87 3.16 -16.46 4.90
CA TYR A 87 3.86 -17.62 5.40
C TYR A 87 3.22 -18.16 6.69
N ILE A 88 2.76 -17.30 7.61
CA ILE A 88 2.09 -17.73 8.83
C ILE A 88 0.77 -18.44 8.50
N GLU A 89 -0.06 -17.86 7.62
CA GLU A 89 -1.39 -18.36 7.25
C GLU A 89 -1.33 -19.61 6.36
N ARG A 90 -0.47 -19.60 5.33
CA ARG A 90 -0.49 -20.61 4.25
C ARG A 90 0.76 -21.49 4.20
N LYS A 91 1.75 -21.23 5.05
CA LYS A 91 3.08 -21.91 5.05
C LYS A 91 3.81 -21.82 3.70
N LYS A 92 3.47 -20.81 2.89
CA LYS A 92 4.04 -20.58 1.56
C LYS A 92 4.32 -19.09 1.37
N VAL A 93 5.44 -18.79 0.73
CA VAL A 93 5.78 -17.42 0.32
C VAL A 93 5.03 -17.08 -0.96
N SER A 94 4.31 -15.97 -0.97
CA SER A 94 3.50 -15.51 -2.11
C SER A 94 4.18 -14.36 -2.84
N GLY A 95 4.41 -14.52 -4.15
CA GLY A 95 4.88 -13.42 -5.00
C GLY A 95 3.85 -12.30 -5.15
N ILE A 96 2.55 -12.66 -5.17
CA ILE A 96 1.46 -11.67 -5.16
C ILE A 96 1.47 -10.91 -3.83
N GLY A 97 1.62 -11.62 -2.70
CA GLY A 97 1.68 -11.00 -1.38
C GLY A 97 2.85 -10.03 -1.23
N PHE A 98 4.02 -10.38 -1.76
CA PHE A 98 5.15 -9.46 -1.83
C PHE A 98 4.78 -8.18 -2.57
N CYS A 99 4.20 -8.29 -3.78
CA CYS A 99 3.83 -7.14 -4.58
C CYS A 99 2.74 -6.29 -3.91
N SER A 100 1.69 -6.90 -3.36
CA SER A 100 0.63 -6.22 -2.61
C SER A 100 1.19 -5.47 -1.40
N GLY A 101 2.14 -6.09 -0.68
CA GLY A 101 2.81 -5.45 0.45
C GLY A 101 3.67 -4.26 0.05
N VAL A 102 4.40 -4.35 -1.07
CA VAL A 102 5.13 -3.19 -1.63
C VAL A 102 4.17 -2.02 -1.85
N ILE A 103 3.06 -2.24 -2.56
CA ILE A 103 2.10 -1.18 -2.86
C ILE A 103 1.46 -0.63 -1.57
N ALA A 104 1.13 -1.49 -0.60
CA ALA A 104 0.58 -1.06 0.68
C ALA A 104 1.54 -0.13 1.44
N GLY A 105 2.84 -0.46 1.49
CA GLY A 105 3.85 0.39 2.10
C GLY A 105 4.01 1.73 1.39
N LEU A 106 4.07 1.70 0.06
CA LEU A 106 4.16 2.91 -0.78
C LEU A 106 2.97 3.85 -0.57
N VAL A 107 1.75 3.30 -0.52
CA VAL A 107 0.54 4.08 -0.24
C VAL A 107 0.58 4.67 1.17
N CYS A 108 0.92 3.87 2.18
CA CYS A 108 0.87 4.28 3.58
C CYS A 108 1.89 5.39 3.90
N ILE A 109 3.08 5.35 3.30
CA ILE A 109 4.12 6.37 3.52
C ILE A 109 3.90 7.66 2.74
N THR A 110 3.14 7.61 1.63
CA THR A 110 2.92 8.75 0.73
C THR A 110 2.56 10.07 1.44
N PRO A 111 1.57 10.13 2.35
CA PRO A 111 1.23 11.40 3.03
C PRO A 111 2.36 11.92 3.95
N GLY A 112 3.23 11.04 4.45
CA GLY A 112 4.27 11.36 5.43
C GLY A 112 5.68 11.40 4.87
N ALA A 113 5.90 11.08 3.60
CA ALA A 113 7.24 10.87 3.04
C ALA A 113 8.17 12.07 3.23
N GLY A 114 7.64 13.30 3.18
CA GLY A 114 8.40 14.53 3.40
C GLY A 114 8.38 15.06 4.84
N PHE A 115 7.95 14.25 5.83
CA PHE A 115 7.69 14.69 7.20
C PHE A 115 8.16 13.71 8.29
N VAL A 116 8.40 12.45 7.95
CA VAL A 116 8.75 11.40 8.92
C VAL A 116 10.20 10.95 8.76
N ALA A 117 10.81 10.51 9.86
CA ALA A 117 12.17 9.99 9.85
C ALA A 117 12.24 8.52 9.33
N PRO A 118 13.44 8.04 8.93
CA PRO A 118 13.62 6.68 8.40
C PRO A 118 13.25 5.54 9.36
N TRP A 119 13.38 5.75 10.67
CA TRP A 119 12.97 4.74 11.64
C TRP A 119 11.44 4.62 11.70
N ALA A 120 10.72 5.73 11.57
CA ALA A 120 9.26 5.77 11.61
C ALA A 120 8.65 5.15 10.34
N SER A 121 9.32 5.27 9.18
CA SER A 121 8.85 4.66 7.94
C SER A 121 8.82 3.14 7.98
N ILE A 122 9.69 2.50 8.78
CA ILE A 122 9.63 1.06 9.06
C ILE A 122 8.30 0.72 9.74
N LEU A 123 7.95 1.45 10.81
CA LEU A 123 6.71 1.24 11.55
C LEU A 123 5.48 1.51 10.67
N ILE A 124 5.49 2.59 9.90
CA ILE A 124 4.42 2.93 8.96
C ILE A 124 4.24 1.81 7.93
N GLY A 125 5.33 1.26 7.40
CA GLY A 125 5.31 0.12 6.49
C GLY A 125 4.72 -1.14 7.12
N ILE A 126 5.16 -1.51 8.33
CA ILE A 126 4.65 -2.70 9.04
C ILE A 126 3.15 -2.54 9.36
N ILE A 127 2.74 -1.43 9.96
CA ILE A 127 1.35 -1.18 10.34
C ILE A 127 0.47 -1.08 9.09
N GLY A 128 0.96 -0.41 8.04
CA GLY A 128 0.28 -0.32 6.74
C GLY A 128 0.09 -1.69 6.08
N GLY A 129 1.14 -2.51 6.05
CA GLY A 129 1.08 -3.88 5.54
C GLY A 129 0.06 -4.74 6.30
N LEU A 130 0.09 -4.72 7.64
CA LEU A 130 -0.87 -5.44 8.49
C LEU A 130 -2.32 -5.00 8.24
N ALA A 131 -2.57 -3.69 8.21
CA ALA A 131 -3.91 -3.15 8.08
C ALA A 131 -4.51 -3.42 6.69
N CYS A 132 -3.72 -3.24 5.63
CA CYS A 132 -4.16 -3.55 4.27
C CYS A 132 -4.41 -5.06 4.10
N TYR A 133 -3.55 -5.91 4.66
CA TYR A 133 -3.75 -7.36 4.69
C TYR A 133 -5.06 -7.76 5.35
N ALA A 134 -5.29 -7.26 6.57
CA ALA A 134 -6.51 -7.51 7.33
C ALA A 134 -7.75 -6.97 6.59
N SER A 135 -7.65 -5.80 5.96
CA SER A 135 -8.75 -5.20 5.19
C SER A 135 -9.17 -6.08 4.02
N ILE A 136 -8.24 -6.72 3.30
CA ILE A 136 -8.58 -7.65 2.22
C ILE A 136 -9.37 -8.84 2.77
N HIS A 137 -8.95 -9.43 3.87
CA HIS A 137 -9.66 -10.53 4.52
C HIS A 137 -11.07 -10.14 4.98
N ILE A 138 -11.21 -8.98 5.62
CA ILE A 138 -12.52 -8.45 6.07
C ILE A 138 -13.42 -8.18 4.86
N LYS A 139 -12.89 -7.53 3.82
CA LYS A 139 -13.62 -7.25 2.57
C LYS A 139 -14.14 -8.55 1.93
N ASN A 140 -13.28 -9.55 1.83
CA ASN A 140 -13.64 -10.85 1.26
C ASN A 140 -14.68 -11.57 2.13
N TYR A 141 -14.58 -11.48 3.45
CA TYR A 141 -15.58 -12.01 4.39
C TYR A 141 -16.95 -11.33 4.23
N CYS A 142 -16.97 -10.01 4.04
CA CYS A 142 -18.18 -9.24 3.73
C CYS A 142 -18.73 -9.52 2.31
N GLY A 143 -17.97 -10.25 1.47
CA GLY A 143 -18.32 -10.57 0.10
C GLY A 143 -18.34 -9.35 -0.83
N LEU A 144 -17.54 -8.34 -0.54
CA LEU A 144 -17.36 -7.17 -1.41
C LEU A 144 -16.36 -7.52 -2.53
N ASP A 145 -16.81 -7.51 -3.78
CA ASP A 145 -16.01 -7.88 -4.95
C ASP A 145 -15.30 -6.67 -5.56
N ASP A 146 -14.27 -6.17 -4.86
CA ASP A 146 -13.31 -5.23 -5.43
C ASP A 146 -12.17 -6.04 -6.05
N THR A 147 -12.26 -6.31 -7.35
CA THR A 147 -11.32 -7.18 -8.09
C THR A 147 -9.87 -6.74 -7.98
N LEU A 148 -9.62 -5.44 -7.80
CA LEU A 148 -8.28 -4.87 -7.75
C LEU A 148 -7.78 -4.60 -6.32
N ASP A 149 -8.56 -4.97 -5.29
CA ASP A 149 -8.26 -4.65 -3.88
C ASP A 149 -7.97 -3.16 -3.63
N THR A 150 -8.49 -2.29 -4.50
CA THR A 150 -8.23 -0.85 -4.50
C THR A 150 -8.65 -0.18 -3.21
N PHE A 151 -9.80 -0.55 -2.66
CA PHE A 151 -10.27 -0.04 -1.39
C PHE A 151 -9.35 -0.44 -0.23
N SER A 152 -9.00 -1.72 -0.15
CA SER A 152 -8.21 -2.26 0.95
C SER A 152 -6.77 -1.75 0.96
N VAL A 153 -6.17 -1.56 -0.22
CA VAL A 153 -4.79 -1.08 -0.32
C VAL A 153 -4.73 0.45 -0.37
N HIS A 154 -5.49 1.09 -1.25
CA HIS A 154 -5.43 2.55 -1.44
C HIS A 154 -6.31 3.31 -0.46
N GLY A 155 -7.54 2.86 -0.23
CA GLY A 155 -8.48 3.51 0.68
C GLY A 155 -8.01 3.43 2.13
N VAL A 156 -7.90 2.21 2.66
CA VAL A 156 -7.46 1.96 4.04
C VAL A 156 -6.02 2.41 4.26
N GLY A 157 -5.10 2.03 3.36
CA GLY A 157 -3.70 2.46 3.45
C GLY A 157 -3.54 3.98 3.40
N GLY A 158 -4.33 4.68 2.58
CA GLY A 158 -4.30 6.14 2.48
C GLY A 158 -4.82 6.84 3.74
N ILE A 159 -5.90 6.33 4.35
CA ILE A 159 -6.42 6.84 5.62
C ILE A 159 -5.39 6.63 6.73
N LEU A 160 -4.94 5.39 6.88
CA LEU A 160 -4.00 5.01 7.93
C LEU A 160 -2.69 5.77 7.81
N GLY A 161 -2.12 5.86 6.60
CA GLY A 161 -0.93 6.66 6.33
C GLY A 161 -1.09 8.12 6.75
N SER A 162 -2.26 8.71 6.49
CA SER A 162 -2.54 10.11 6.88
C SER A 162 -2.58 10.27 8.40
N ILE A 163 -3.17 9.31 9.12
CA ILE A 163 -3.20 9.30 10.60
C ILE A 163 -1.78 9.12 11.16
N LEU A 164 -1.04 8.12 10.68
CA LEU A 164 0.32 7.82 11.14
C LEU A 164 1.29 8.96 10.83
N THR A 165 1.08 9.69 9.73
CA THR A 165 1.82 10.92 9.44
C THR A 165 1.61 11.96 10.53
N GLY A 166 0.38 12.17 10.99
CA GLY A 166 0.09 13.10 12.09
C GLY A 166 0.75 12.70 13.42
N ILE A 167 1.00 11.41 13.63
CA ILE A 167 1.64 10.87 14.84
C ILE A 167 3.17 10.96 14.76
N PHE A 168 3.75 10.63 13.60
CA PHE A 168 5.20 10.48 13.42
C PHE A 168 5.88 11.66 12.72
N ALA A 169 5.16 12.75 12.43
CA ALA A 169 5.75 13.93 11.82
C ALA A 169 6.80 14.57 12.75
N GLU A 170 8.00 14.80 12.22
CA GLU A 170 9.11 15.41 12.96
C GLU A 170 9.47 16.77 12.36
N LYS A 171 9.60 17.80 13.21
CA LYS A 171 9.83 19.19 12.77
C LYS A 171 11.11 19.33 11.94
N TRP A 172 12.18 18.63 12.30
CA TRP A 172 13.48 18.73 11.62
C TRP A 172 13.47 18.12 10.21
N VAL A 173 12.48 17.28 9.88
CA VAL A 173 12.27 16.75 8.52
C VAL A 173 11.41 17.71 7.70
N ALA A 174 10.53 18.45 8.36
CA ALA A 174 9.59 19.37 7.73
C ALA A 174 10.17 20.75 7.40
N MET A 175 11.29 21.13 8.05
CA MET A 175 12.04 22.37 7.84
C MET A 175 13.11 22.19 6.76
#